data_AF-A0A7T5UXL2-F1
#
_entry.id   AF-A0A7T5UXL2-F1
#
_cell.length_a   1.000
_cell.length_b   1.000
_cell.length_c   1.000
_cell.angle_alpha   90.00
_cell.angle_beta   90.00
_cell.angle_gamma   90.00
#
_symmetry.space_group_name_H-M   'P 1'
#
loop_
_entity.id
_entity.type
_entity.pdbx_description
1 polymer ?
#
loop_
_entity_poly.entity_id
_entity_poly.type
_entity_poly.pdbx_seq_one_letter_code
_entity_poly.pdbx_strand_id
1 'polypeptide(L)' 'MPGEILERVNFWEVFRRGQNDSLITIVPIIVSTARFEADTIVNKGSTLGGIDFHTYIDRDIAITKTDSGTYIIKGFYLPE' A
#
# COMPACT_ATOMS: atom_id res chain seq x y z
N MET A 1 12.51 0.73 -22.09
CA MET A 1 11.41 1.34 -21.32
C MET A 1 12.08 2.15 -20.23
N PRO A 2 11.75 3.43 -20.01
CA PRO A 2 12.30 4.18 -18.88
C PRO A 2 12.06 3.32 -17.63
N GLY A 3 13.13 2.99 -16.91
CA GLY A 3 13.11 1.93 -15.90
C GLY A 3 12.08 2.20 -14.82
N GLU A 4 11.33 1.19 -14.41
CA GLU A 4 10.52 1.27 -13.20
C GLU A 4 11.45 1.64 -12.03
N ILE A 5 11.29 2.83 -11.48
CA ILE A 5 12.01 3.23 -10.29
C ILE A 5 11.29 2.58 -9.12
N LEU A 6 12.01 1.72 -8.40
CA LEU A 6 11.54 1.14 -7.15
C LEU A 6 11.86 2.14 -6.02
N GLU A 7 10.82 2.57 -5.31
CA GLU A 7 10.92 3.46 -4.17
C GLU A 7 10.56 2.72 -2.89
N ARG A 8 11.31 2.98 -1.82
CA ARG A 8 10.98 2.53 -0.46
C ARG A 8 10.23 3.66 0.24
N VAL A 9 9.00 3.39 0.68
CA VAL A 9 8.18 4.35 1.41
C VAL A 9 7.75 3.75 2.75
N ASN A 10 7.55 4.61 3.75
CA ASN A 10 7.02 4.14 5.01
C ASN A 10 5.57 3.64 4.84
N PHE A 11 5.17 2.61 5.60
CA PHE A 11 3.80 2.10 5.58
C PHE A 11 2.75 3.21 5.74
N TRP A 12 3.03 4.16 6.64
CA TRP A 12 2.12 5.23 7.01
C TRP A 12 2.09 6.39 6.00
N GLU A 13 2.90 6.35 4.94
CA GLU A 13 2.74 7.22 3.77
C GLU A 13 1.68 6.69 2.81
N VAL A 14 1.40 5.39 2.86
CA VAL A 14 0.43 4.71 1.99
C VAL A 14 -0.92 4.55 2.68
N PHE A 15 -0.90 4.29 3.99
CA PHE A 15 -2.10 4.08 4.80
C PHE A 15 -2.13 5.00 6.01
N ARG A 16 -3.34 5.35 6.46
CA ARG A 16 -3.59 5.93 7.79
C ARG A 16 -4.51 5.01 8.59
N ARG A 17 -4.40 5.07 9.91
CA ARG A 17 -5.25 4.29 10.81
C ARG A 17 -6.64 4.93 10.91
N GLY A 18 -7.67 4.12 10.71
CA GLY A 18 -9.08 4.47 10.88
C GLY A 18 -9.64 3.95 12.21
N GLN A 19 -10.97 3.93 12.31
CA GLN A 19 -11.64 3.35 13.48
C GLN A 19 -11.49 1.82 13.51
N ASN A 20 -11.50 1.23 14.70
CA ASN A 20 -11.43 -0.22 14.91
C ASN A 20 -10.24 -0.89 14.20
N ASP A 21 -9.07 -0.24 14.23
CA ASP A 21 -7.85 -0.69 13.56
C ASP A 21 -7.94 -0.84 12.03
N SER A 22 -8.97 -0.28 11.38
CA SER A 22 -9.00 -0.24 9.92
C SER A 22 -7.82 0.55 9.36
N LEU A 23 -7.41 0.20 8.15
CA LEU A 23 -6.48 0.97 7.35
C LEU A 23 -7.25 1.73 6.28
N ILE A 24 -6.84 2.97 6.02
CA ILE A 24 -7.43 3.80 4.99
C ILE A 24 -6.32 4.22 4.04
N THR A 25 -6.49 3.98 2.73
CA THR A 25 -5.51 4.39 1.72
C THR A 25 -5.39 5.92 1.66
N ILE A 26 -4.17 6.45 1.73
CA ILE A 26 -3.91 7.90 1.60
C ILE A 26 -3.85 8.29 0.11
N VAL A 27 -3.31 7.40 -0.71
CA VAL A 27 -3.17 7.56 -2.16
C VAL A 27 -3.85 6.40 -2.87
N PRO A 28 -4.21 6.54 -4.16
CA PRO A 28 -4.63 5.39 -4.94
C PRO A 28 -3.51 4.35 -5.01
N ILE A 29 -3.84 3.10 -4.72
CA ILE A 29 -2.90 1.99 -4.76
C ILE A 29 -3.33 0.94 -5.79
N ILE A 30 -2.36 0.28 -6.39
CA ILE A 30 -2.55 -0.92 -7.21
C ILE A 30 -1.83 -2.06 -6.53
N VAL A 31 -2.56 -3.14 -6.25
CA VAL A 31 -2.04 -4.37 -5.67
C VAL A 31 -2.40 -5.51 -6.60
N SER A 32 -1.39 -6.21 -7.12
CA SER A 32 -1.57 -7.20 -8.18
C SER A 32 -2.28 -6.57 -9.40
N THR A 33 -3.53 -6.91 -9.66
CA THR A 33 -4.35 -6.35 -10.75
C THR A 33 -5.47 -5.42 -10.28
N ALA A 34 -5.64 -5.24 -8.96
CA ALA A 34 -6.73 -4.48 -8.38
C ALA A 34 -6.28 -3.06 -8.03
N ARG A 35 -7.08 -2.07 -8.44
CA ARG A 35 -6.89 -0.67 -8.10
C ARG A 35 -7.87 -0.27 -6.99
N PHE A 36 -7.36 0.45 -6.00
CA PHE A 36 -8.12 1.01 -4.89
C PHE A 36 -7.85 2.50 -4.85
N GLU A 37 -8.91 3.31 -4.84
CA GLU A 37 -8.76 4.76 -4.74
C GLU A 37 -8.32 5.18 -3.34
N ALA A 38 -7.91 6.44 -3.19
CA ALA A 38 -7.72 7.05 -1.88
C ALA A 38 -9.02 6.98 -1.06
N ASP A 39 -8.88 6.98 0.27
CA ASP A 39 -9.95 6.80 1.24
C ASP A 39 -10.69 5.45 1.19
N THR A 40 -10.12 4.44 0.51
CA THR A 40 -10.61 3.06 0.59
C THR A 40 -10.34 2.50 1.98
N ILE A 41 -11.38 2.02 2.65
CA ILE A 41 -11.30 1.42 3.99
C ILE A 41 -11.01 -0.08 3.86
N VAL A 42 -9.99 -0.55 4.57
CA VAL A 42 -9.60 -1.95 4.70
C VAL A 42 -9.78 -2.35 6.15
N ASN A 43 -10.79 -3.18 6.42
CA ASN A 43 -11.03 -3.68 7.76
C ASN A 43 -10.01 -4.75 8.13
N LYS A 44 -9.71 -4.89 9.43
CA LYS A 44 -8.85 -5.95 9.95
C LYS A 44 -9.33 -7.33 9.50
N GLY A 45 -8.43 -8.16 9.00
CA GLY A 45 -8.74 -9.48 8.42
C GLY A 45 -9.29 -9.45 6.99
N SER A 46 -9.38 -8.27 6.36
CA SER A 46 -9.71 -8.15 4.93
C SER A 46 -8.45 -8.10 4.09
N THR A 47 -8.52 -8.66 2.88
CA THR A 47 -7.41 -8.64 1.93
C THR A 47 -7.68 -7.71 0.75
N LEU A 48 -6.68 -6.92 0.35
CA LEU A 48 -6.66 -6.24 -0.94
C LEU A 48 -5.69 -6.97 -1.87
N GLY A 49 -6.18 -7.46 -3.02
CA GLY A 49 -5.34 -8.24 -3.94
C GLY A 49 -4.70 -9.49 -3.31
N GLY A 50 -5.36 -10.08 -2.32
CA GLY A 50 -4.87 -11.25 -1.58
C GLY A 50 -3.92 -10.94 -0.41
N ILE A 51 -3.66 -9.66 -0.13
CA ILE A 51 -2.74 -9.22 0.95
C ILE A 51 -3.55 -8.60 2.10
N ASP A 52 -3.34 -9.10 3.33
CA ASP A 52 -3.78 -8.42 4.55
C ASP A 52 -2.69 -7.44 5.03
N PHE A 53 -2.91 -6.16 4.75
CA PHE A 53 -1.97 -5.08 5.07
C PHE A 53 -1.76 -4.88 6.59
N HIS A 54 -2.66 -5.35 7.45
CA HIS A 54 -2.48 -5.24 8.90
C HIS A 54 -1.30 -6.06 9.41
N THR A 55 -0.87 -7.09 8.66
CA THR A 55 0.27 -7.94 9.01
C THR A 55 1.63 -7.30 8.67
N TYR A 56 1.62 -6.15 7.99
CA TYR A 56 2.81 -5.44 7.50
C TYR A 56 2.93 -4.01 8.01
N ILE A 57 2.17 -3.60 9.04
CA ILE A 57 2.13 -2.21 9.55
C ILE A 57 3.49 -1.68 10.03
N ASP A 58 4.38 -2.59 10.45
CA ASP A 58 5.72 -2.27 10.94
C ASP A 58 6.79 -2.40 9.84
N ARG A 59 6.38 -2.48 8.56
CA ARG A 59 7.28 -2.68 7.42
C ARG A 59 7.17 -1.57 6.40
N ASP A 60 8.30 -1.16 5.85
CA ASP A 60 8.28 -0.28 4.69
C ASP A 60 7.77 -1.03 3.44
N ILE A 61 7.25 -0.26 2.50
CA ILE A 61 6.61 -0.74 1.29
C ILE A 61 7.51 -0.42 0.10
N ALA A 62 7.73 -1.41 -0.75
CA ALA A 62 8.37 -1.22 -2.05
C ALA A 62 7.29 -0.85 -3.08
N ILE A 63 7.43 0.31 -3.72
CA ILE A 63 6.45 0.81 -4.70
C ILE A 63 7.12 1.19 -6.03
N THR A 64 6.30 1.27 -7.07
CA THR A 64 6.56 2.14 -8.22
C THR A 64 5.50 3.22 -8.26
N LYS A 65 5.92 4.48 -8.31
CA LYS A 65 5.01 5.61 -8.42
C LYS A 65 4.72 5.92 -9.89
N THR A 66 3.45 6.08 -10.23
CA THR A 66 3.04 6.54 -11.56
C THR A 66 3.05 8.07 -11.63
N ASP A 67 3.10 8.63 -12.85
CA ASP A 67 2.98 10.09 -13.07
C ASP A 67 1.67 10.67 -12.51
N SER A 68 0.62 9.85 -12.42
CA SER A 68 -0.67 10.21 -11.82
C SER A 68 -0.70 10.14 -10.29
N GLY A 69 0.43 9.83 -9.64
CA GLY A 69 0.53 9.72 -8.19
C GLY A 69 -0.03 8.43 -7.60
N THR A 70 -0.32 7.42 -8.42
CA THR A 70 -0.74 6.08 -7.95
C THR A 70 0.47 5.28 -7.51
N TYR A 71 0.35 4.55 -6.40
CA TYR A 71 1.40 3.66 -5.92
C TYR A 71 1.11 2.23 -6.34
N ILE A 72 1.99 1.63 -7.14
CA ILE A 72 1.95 0.21 -7.48
C ILE A 72 2.76 -0.54 -6.43
N ILE A 73 2.09 -1.33 -5.59
CA ILE A 73 2.73 -2.09 -4.52
C ILE A 73 3.50 -3.27 -5.16
N LYS A 74 4.82 -3.29 -4.97
CA LYS A 74 5.72 -4.34 -5.48
C LYS A 74 6.13 -5.33 -4.39
N GLY A 75 6.05 -4.94 -3.12
CA GLY A 75 6.32 -5.82 -1.98
C GLY A 75 6.50 -5.07 -0.66
N PHE A 76 7.00 -5.77 0.35
CA PHE A 76 7.32 -5.23 1.68
C PHE A 76 8.76 -5.58 2.03
N TYR A 77 9.46 -4.65 2.68
CA TYR A 77 10.78 -4.90 3.22
C TYR A 77 10.71 -5.79 4.45
N LEU A 78 11.78 -6.52 4.75
CA LEU A 78 11.87 -7.27 6.01
C LEU A 78 12.16 -6.29 7.16
N PRO A 79 11.66 -6.57 8.38
CA PRO A 79 12.14 -5.87 9.57
C PRO A 79 13.64 -6.11 9.71
N GLU A 80 14.39 -5.07 10.11
CA GLU A 80 15.81 -5.17 10.46
C GLU A 80 16.05 -5.99 11.72
#